data_AF-A0A8T0CCT6-F1
#
_entry.id   AF-A0A8T0CCT6-F1
#
_cell.length_a   1.000
_cell.length_b   1.000
_cell.length_c   1.000
_cell.angle_alpha   90.00
_cell.angle_beta   90.00
_cell.angle_gamma   90.00
#
_symmetry.space_group_name_H-M   'P 1'
#
loop_
_entity.id
_entity.type
_entity.pdbx_description
1 polymer ?
#
loop_
_entity_poly.entity_id
_entity_poly.type
_entity_poly.pdbx_seq_one_letter_code
_entity_poly.pdbx_strand_id
1 'polypeptide(L)'
;MSQPGFMTTQVIKQLRCTLSVVALTLLTSACSNYTPPPNGVVEKLYDFDHKVHYDQIKYNDDHYYLQIKSDSYQHFLKQSVFLLRHSQRLCQGRLPQLVVIAGVQGFDRLPTYPRPYEPDLQVEVRCVKKP
;
A
#
# COMPACT_ATOMS: atom_id res chain seq x y z
N MET A 1 2.75 12.18 69.77
CA MET A 1 1.86 11.42 68.87
C MET A 1 2.23 11.81 67.45
N SER A 2 3.15 11.08 66.84
CA SER A 2 3.81 11.39 65.56
C SER A 2 3.34 10.37 64.51
N GLN A 3 2.63 10.84 63.48
CA GLN A 3 2.11 10.01 62.40
C GLN A 3 3.14 9.84 61.25
N PRO A 4 3.45 8.61 60.81
CA PRO A 4 4.23 8.35 59.60
C PRO A 4 3.27 7.96 58.46
N GLY A 5 2.97 8.87 57.53
CA GLY A 5 1.97 8.57 56.48
C GLY A 5 2.18 9.22 55.12
N PHE A 6 3.16 10.11 54.96
CA PHE A 6 3.22 10.95 53.75
C PHE A 6 4.22 10.47 52.67
N MET A 7 5.21 9.65 53.04
CA MET A 7 6.28 9.23 52.11
C MET A 7 5.93 8.01 51.23
N THR A 8 4.97 7.16 51.61
CA THR A 8 4.67 5.89 50.91
C THR A 8 3.81 6.07 49.66
N THR A 9 2.93 7.07 49.63
CA THR A 9 1.97 7.27 48.54
C THR A 9 2.61 7.86 47.29
N GLN A 10 3.68 8.65 47.44
CA GLN A 10 4.40 9.28 46.33
C GLN A 10 5.18 8.26 45.49
N VAL A 11 5.85 7.30 46.15
CA VAL A 11 6.63 6.23 45.48
C VAL A 11 5.72 5.28 44.69
N ILE A 12 4.56 4.93 45.24
CA ILE A 12 3.56 4.06 44.58
C ILE A 12 2.99 4.74 43.32
N LYS A 13 2.80 6.07 43.36
CA LYS A 13 2.31 6.87 42.22
C LYS A 13 3.36 6.98 41.12
N GLN A 14 4.63 7.15 41.48
CA GLN A 14 5.77 7.17 40.54
C GLN A 14 5.98 5.81 39.88
N LEU A 15 5.89 4.71 40.63
CA LEU A 15 6.04 3.34 40.12
C LEU A 15 4.89 2.92 39.18
N ARG A 16 3.67 3.41 39.44
CA ARG A 16 2.51 3.21 38.55
C ARG A 16 2.62 4.00 37.25
N CYS A 17 3.14 5.23 37.29
CA CYS A 17 3.41 6.02 36.09
C CYS A 17 4.51 5.39 35.21
N THR A 18 5.62 4.94 35.81
CA THR A 18 6.72 4.32 35.04
C THR A 18 6.29 3.00 34.41
N LEU A 19 5.50 2.16 35.10
CA LEU A 19 4.97 0.91 34.55
C LEU A 19 4.02 1.15 33.36
N SER A 20 3.21 2.21 33.41
CA SER A 20 2.31 2.60 32.31
C SER A 20 3.06 3.14 31.08
N VAL A 21 4.17 3.85 31.27
CA VAL A 21 5.00 4.37 30.17
C VAL A 21 5.76 3.25 29.47
N VAL A 22 6.29 2.28 30.23
CA VAL A 22 6.99 1.11 29.67
C VAL A 22 6.04 0.24 28.84
N ALA A 23 4.81 0.00 29.31
CA ALA A 23 3.79 -0.72 28.56
C ALA A 23 3.43 -0.05 27.22
N LEU A 24 3.40 1.30 27.19
CA LEU A 24 3.11 2.05 25.97
C LEU A 24 4.26 1.97 24.95
N THR A 25 5.52 1.97 25.41
CA THR A 25 6.69 1.81 24.53
C THR A 25 6.84 0.40 23.93
N LEU A 26 6.31 -0.63 24.60
CA LEU A 26 6.32 -2.00 24.08
C LEU A 26 5.32 -2.19 22.93
N LEU A 27 4.17 -1.52 22.98
CA LEU A 27 3.11 -1.63 21.97
C LEU A 27 3.44 -0.92 20.64
N THR A 28 4.30 0.10 20.65
CA THR A 28 4.65 0.85 19.43
C THR A 28 5.73 0.18 18.58
N SER A 29 6.43 -0.83 19.08
CA SER A 29 7.50 -1.53 18.34
C SER A 29 6.98 -2.45 17.23
N ALA A 30 5.72 -2.88 17.29
CA ALA A 30 5.14 -3.88 16.39
C ALA A 30 4.80 -3.36 14.97
N CYS A 31 4.71 -2.04 14.76
CA CYS A 31 4.24 -1.47 13.49
C CYS A 31 5.36 -1.12 12.48
N SER A 32 6.62 -1.42 12.78
CA SER A 32 7.77 -0.92 11.99
C SER A 32 8.41 -1.92 11.01
N ASN A 33 7.98 -3.19 11.00
CA ASN A 33 8.71 -4.25 10.28
C ASN A 33 8.12 -4.60 8.91
N TYR A 34 7.78 -3.60 8.08
CA TYR A 34 7.57 -3.85 6.65
C TYR A 34 8.92 -3.86 5.94
N THR A 35 9.28 -5.01 5.36
CA THR A 35 10.46 -5.15 4.51
C THR A 35 9.97 -5.39 3.09
N PRO A 36 10.21 -4.46 2.15
CA PRO A 36 9.89 -4.67 0.75
C PRO A 36 10.62 -5.91 0.22
N PRO A 37 10.02 -6.66 -0.72
CA PRO A 37 10.71 -7.78 -1.34
C PRO A 37 11.91 -7.30 -2.17
N PRO A 38 12.90 -8.18 -2.43
CA PRO A 38 14.01 -7.87 -3.32
C PRO A 38 13.55 -7.45 -4.72
N ASN A 39 14.41 -6.72 -5.44
CA ASN A 39 14.12 -6.36 -6.83
C ASN A 39 13.92 -7.61 -7.70
N GLY A 40 12.97 -7.55 -8.63
CA GLY A 40 12.59 -8.64 -9.52
C GLY A 40 11.63 -9.66 -8.89
N VAL A 41 11.29 -9.52 -7.60
CA VAL A 41 10.34 -10.39 -6.92
C VAL A 41 8.95 -9.77 -6.91
N VAL A 42 7.94 -10.62 -7.10
CA VAL A 42 6.52 -10.21 -7.08
C VAL A 42 6.10 -9.88 -5.64
N GLU A 43 5.52 -8.70 -5.48
CA GLU A 43 4.83 -8.25 -4.28
C GLU A 43 3.32 -8.22 -4.52
N LYS A 44 2.53 -8.83 -3.65
CA LYS A 44 1.06 -8.78 -3.72
C LYS A 44 0.56 -7.67 -2.81
N LEU A 45 -0.15 -6.71 -3.39
CA LEU A 45 -0.54 -5.47 -2.72
C LEU A 45 -2.03 -5.18 -2.88
N TYR A 46 -2.52 -4.31 -2.00
CA TYR A 46 -3.92 -3.91 -1.96
C TYR A 46 -4.06 -2.41 -1.64
N ASP A 47 -4.78 -1.68 -2.49
CA ASP A 47 -5.21 -0.30 -2.23
C ASP A 47 -6.51 -0.36 -1.42
N PHE A 48 -6.42 -0.08 -0.12
CA PHE A 48 -7.57 -0.13 0.79
C PHE A 48 -8.63 0.92 0.48
N ASP A 49 -8.23 2.11 0.04
CA ASP A 49 -9.13 3.23 -0.21
C ASP A 49 -10.03 2.95 -1.42
N HIS A 50 -9.45 2.36 -2.46
CA HIS A 50 -10.15 2.12 -3.74
C HIS A 50 -10.56 0.65 -3.94
N LYS A 51 -10.12 -0.23 -3.03
CA LYS A 51 -10.33 -1.68 -3.03
C LYS A 51 -9.75 -2.35 -4.27
N VAL A 52 -8.48 -2.08 -4.58
CA VAL A 52 -7.80 -2.60 -5.78
C VAL A 52 -6.71 -3.58 -5.39
N HIS A 53 -6.80 -4.82 -5.86
CA HIS A 53 -5.72 -5.81 -5.77
C HIS A 53 -4.76 -5.65 -6.94
N TYR A 54 -3.45 -5.72 -6.66
CA TYR A 54 -2.44 -5.67 -7.71
C TYR A 54 -1.17 -6.41 -7.30
N ASP A 55 -0.49 -6.96 -8.29
CA ASP A 55 0.86 -7.47 -8.15
C ASP A 55 1.84 -6.39 -8.66
N GLN A 56 2.95 -6.20 -7.95
CA GLN A 56 4.02 -5.27 -8.32
C GLN A 56 5.35 -6.00 -8.38
N ILE A 57 6.14 -5.71 -9.41
CA ILE A 57 7.56 -6.07 -9.45
C ILE A 57 8.35 -4.77 -9.53
N LYS A 58 9.24 -4.54 -8.57
CA LYS A 58 10.23 -3.48 -8.65
C LYS A 58 11.48 -4.03 -9.31
N TYR A 59 11.87 -3.55 -10.48
CA TYR A 59 13.15 -3.93 -11.09
C TYR A 59 14.28 -3.03 -10.59
N ASN A 60 14.01 -1.73 -10.46
CA ASN A 60 14.86 -0.73 -9.84
C ASN A 60 14.01 0.51 -9.46
N ASP A 61 14.63 1.60 -9.03
CA ASP A 61 13.92 2.83 -8.62
C ASP A 61 13.21 3.55 -9.79
N ASP A 62 13.48 3.15 -11.03
CA ASP A 62 13.01 3.82 -12.25
C ASP A 62 12.15 2.90 -13.13
N HIS A 63 11.99 1.63 -12.74
CA HIS A 63 11.31 0.62 -13.54
C HIS A 63 10.52 -0.36 -12.67
N TYR A 64 9.23 -0.42 -12.96
CA TYR A 64 8.27 -1.26 -12.28
C TYR A 64 7.38 -1.97 -13.29
N TYR A 65 6.89 -3.15 -12.90
CA TYR A 65 5.77 -3.82 -13.55
C TYR A 65 4.59 -3.87 -12.59
N LEU A 66 3.39 -3.61 -13.13
CA LEU A 66 2.13 -3.64 -12.40
C LEU A 66 1.16 -4.58 -13.12
N GLN A 67 0.53 -5.46 -12.35
CA GLN A 67 -0.59 -6.29 -12.80
C GLN A 67 -1.80 -6.03 -11.89
N ILE A 68 -2.74 -5.23 -12.39
CA ILE A 68 -3.91 -4.78 -11.63
C ILE A 68 -5.05 -5.74 -11.91
N LYS A 69 -5.62 -6.32 -10.84
CA LYS A 69 -6.60 -7.41 -10.97
C LYS A 69 -7.95 -6.91 -11.51
N SER A 70 -8.56 -7.72 -12.37
CA SER A 70 -9.93 -7.49 -12.86
C SER A 70 -10.94 -8.37 -12.13
N ASP A 71 -11.20 -8.04 -10.87
CA ASP A 71 -12.11 -8.75 -9.96
C ASP A 71 -13.59 -8.33 -10.09
N SER A 72 -13.91 -7.17 -10.70
CA SER A 72 -15.30 -6.85 -11.12
C SER A 72 -15.41 -5.73 -12.17
N TYR A 73 -16.55 -5.60 -12.85
CA TYR A 73 -16.79 -4.54 -13.87
C TYR A 73 -16.62 -3.11 -13.34
N GLN A 74 -17.05 -2.85 -12.09
CA GLN A 74 -16.83 -1.55 -11.44
C GLN A 74 -15.34 -1.26 -11.22
N HIS A 75 -14.46 -2.25 -11.37
CA HIS A 75 -13.03 -2.08 -11.21
C HIS A 75 -12.33 -1.56 -12.46
N PHE A 76 -12.87 -1.74 -13.68
CA PHE A 76 -12.19 -1.22 -14.88
C PHE A 76 -11.94 0.30 -14.81
N LEU A 77 -12.97 1.07 -14.44
CA LEU A 77 -12.80 2.53 -14.23
C LEU A 77 -11.82 2.84 -13.10
N LYS A 78 -11.81 2.02 -12.04
CA LYS A 78 -10.87 2.18 -10.92
C LYS A 78 -9.44 1.83 -11.32
N GLN A 79 -9.23 0.84 -12.19
CA GLN A 79 -7.91 0.38 -12.64
C GLN A 79 -7.15 1.49 -13.34
N SER A 80 -7.81 2.21 -14.26
CA SER A 80 -7.19 3.29 -15.01
C SER A 80 -6.75 4.45 -14.10
N VAL A 81 -7.63 4.89 -13.20
CA VAL A 81 -7.31 5.97 -12.26
C VAL A 81 -6.29 5.54 -11.20
N PHE A 82 -6.39 4.30 -10.72
CA PHE A 82 -5.40 3.69 -9.83
C PHE A 82 -4.02 3.67 -10.49
N LEU A 83 -3.91 3.17 -11.72
CA LEU A 83 -2.67 3.11 -12.47
C LEU A 83 -1.99 4.49 -12.53
N LEU A 84 -2.73 5.52 -12.93
CA LEU A 84 -2.19 6.88 -13.05
C LEU A 84 -1.69 7.41 -11.70
N ARG A 85 -2.51 7.32 -10.64
CA ARG A 85 -2.15 7.78 -9.29
C ARG A 85 -0.98 7.01 -8.70
N HIS A 86 -0.97 5.70 -8.86
CA HIS A 86 0.04 4.83 -8.30
C HIS A 86 1.38 5.01 -9.01
N SER A 87 1.37 5.10 -10.35
CA SER A 87 2.58 5.39 -11.15
C SER A 87 3.20 6.73 -10.76
N GLN A 88 2.38 7.75 -10.50
CA GLN A 88 2.87 9.04 -10.01
C GLN A 88 3.55 8.94 -8.64
N ARG A 89 3.02 8.10 -7.74
CA ARG A 89 3.63 7.84 -6.42
C ARG A 89 4.95 7.10 -6.56
N LEU A 90 5.02 6.07 -7.40
CA LEU A 90 6.25 5.32 -7.66
C LEU A 90 7.37 6.22 -8.16
N CYS A 91 7.05 7.15 -9.06
CA CYS A 91 8.06 8.03 -9.66
C CYS A 91 8.47 9.24 -8.79
N GLN A 92 7.88 9.44 -7.60
CA GLN A 92 8.29 10.45 -6.61
C GLN A 92 8.59 11.84 -7.20
N GLY A 93 7.74 12.33 -8.09
CA GLY A 93 7.88 13.66 -8.72
C GLY A 93 8.58 13.69 -10.08
N ARG A 94 9.10 12.56 -10.56
CA ARG A 94 9.47 12.34 -11.97
C ARG A 94 8.23 12.01 -12.82
N LEU A 95 8.39 11.98 -14.14
CA LEU A 95 7.27 11.65 -15.04
C LEU A 95 7.14 10.14 -15.21
N PRO A 96 5.95 9.57 -14.94
CA PRO A 96 5.68 8.19 -15.31
C PRO A 96 5.45 8.08 -16.82
N GLN A 97 6.23 7.22 -17.47
CA GLN A 97 6.01 6.74 -18.82
C GLN A 97 5.42 5.32 -18.73
N LEU A 98 4.23 5.15 -19.28
CA LEU A 98 3.46 3.90 -19.19
C LEU A 98 3.56 3.13 -20.51
N VAL A 99 3.92 1.85 -20.42
CA VAL A 99 3.81 0.90 -21.52
C VAL A 99 2.74 -0.12 -21.15
N VAL A 100 1.55 0.02 -21.72
CA VAL A 100 0.45 -0.91 -21.47
C VAL A 100 0.66 -2.16 -22.33
N ILE A 101 0.81 -3.31 -21.67
CA ILE A 101 1.13 -4.59 -22.32
C ILE A 101 -0.16 -5.33 -22.71
N ALA A 102 -1.11 -5.42 -21.78
CA ALA A 102 -2.35 -6.18 -21.95
C ALA A 102 -3.45 -5.67 -21.01
N GLY A 103 -4.68 -6.15 -21.21
CA GLY A 103 -5.80 -5.86 -20.32
C GLY A 103 -6.51 -4.53 -20.57
N VAL A 104 -6.21 -3.86 -21.70
CA VAL A 104 -7.02 -2.72 -22.16
C VAL A 104 -8.38 -3.25 -22.61
N GLN A 105 -9.45 -2.73 -22.02
CA GLN A 105 -10.80 -3.09 -22.42
C GLN A 105 -11.36 -2.08 -23.42
N GLY A 106 -12.02 -2.61 -24.45
CA GLY A 106 -12.77 -1.79 -25.41
C GLY A 106 -14.03 -1.21 -24.77
N PHE A 107 -14.41 -0.01 -25.22
CA PHE A 107 -15.60 0.70 -24.74
C PHE A 107 -16.91 0.22 -25.42
N ASP A 108 -16.82 -0.42 -26.59
CA ASP A 108 -18.00 -0.75 -27.41
C ASP A 108 -18.73 -2.05 -26.99
N ARG A 109 -19.92 -1.84 -26.38
CA ARG A 109 -21.15 -2.67 -26.20
C ARG A 109 -21.05 -4.22 -26.19
N LEU A 110 -21.16 -4.93 -25.05
CA LEU A 110 -22.40 -5.41 -24.33
C LEU A 110 -23.29 -6.43 -25.11
N PRO A 111 -23.98 -7.44 -24.49
CA PRO A 111 -23.64 -8.35 -23.39
C PRO A 111 -23.54 -9.83 -23.89
N THR A 112 -22.53 -10.58 -23.48
CA THR A 112 -22.63 -12.05 -23.53
C THR A 112 -22.76 -12.49 -22.10
N TYR A 113 -23.96 -12.80 -21.63
CA TYR A 113 -24.08 -13.50 -20.36
C TYR A 113 -23.91 -15.01 -20.63
N PRO A 114 -23.03 -15.71 -19.91
CA PRO A 114 -22.11 -15.19 -18.89
C PRO A 114 -20.93 -14.44 -19.52
N ARG A 115 -20.49 -13.34 -18.88
CA ARG A 115 -19.34 -12.58 -19.39
C ARG A 115 -18.05 -13.33 -19.10
N PRO A 116 -17.13 -13.45 -20.08
CA PRO A 116 -15.78 -13.93 -19.81
C PRO A 116 -15.11 -13.08 -18.73
N TYR A 117 -14.27 -13.71 -17.90
CA TYR A 117 -13.39 -12.98 -16.99
C TYR A 117 -12.56 -11.97 -17.78
N GLU A 118 -12.58 -10.72 -17.35
CA GLU A 118 -11.75 -9.69 -17.95
C GLU A 118 -10.29 -9.93 -17.55
N PRO A 119 -9.34 -9.79 -18.49
CA PRO A 119 -7.93 -9.94 -18.18
C PRO A 119 -7.44 -8.81 -17.27
N ASP A 120 -6.46 -9.13 -16.43
CA ASP A 120 -5.76 -8.13 -15.61
C ASP A 120 -5.07 -7.07 -16.49
N LEU A 121 -5.07 -5.82 -16.02
CA LEU A 121 -4.35 -4.73 -16.66
C LEU A 121 -2.86 -4.84 -16.34
N GLN A 122 -2.04 -5.07 -17.37
CA GLN A 122 -0.59 -5.29 -17.26
C GLN A 122 0.17 -4.11 -17.85
N VAL A 123 1.06 -3.51 -17.08
CA VAL A 123 1.73 -2.24 -17.44
C VAL A 123 3.16 -2.21 -16.93
N GLU A 124 4.09 -1.76 -17.78
CA GLU A 124 5.38 -1.26 -17.30
C GLU A 124 5.30 0.23 -16.98
N VAL A 125 5.90 0.62 -15.86
CA VAL A 125 6.09 2.01 -15.47
C VAL A 125 7.57 2.32 -15.50
N ARG A 126 7.95 3.32 -16.31
CA ARG A 126 9.30 3.89 -16.37
C ARG A 126 9.27 5.31 -15.85
N CYS A 127 10.16 5.66 -14.94
CA CYS A 127 10.20 7.00 -14.37
C CYS A 127 11.28 7.85 -15.06
N VAL A 128 10.86 8.81 -15.86
CA VAL A 128 11.77 9.66 -16.67
C VAL A 128 11.88 11.07 -16.10
N LYS A 129 12.99 11.75 -16.37
CA LYS A 129 13.17 13.15 -15.97
C LYS A 129 12.08 14.01 -16.62
N LYS A 130 11.62 15.02 -15.88
CA LYS A 130 10.76 16.07 -16.46
C LYS A 130 11.57 16.80 -17.55
N PRO A 131 10.98 17.07 -18.72
CA PRO A 131 11.59 17.92 -19.73
C PRO A 131 11.79 19.35 -19.20
#